data_AF-A0A1V0PTW9-F1
#
_entry.id   AF-A0A1V0PTW9-F1
#
_cell.length_a   1.000
_cell.length_b   1.000
_cell.length_c   1.000
_cell.angle_alpha   90.00
_cell.angle_beta   90.00
_cell.angle_gamma   90.00
#
_symmetry.space_group_name_H-M   'P 1'
#
loop_
_entity.id
_entity.type
_entity.pdbx_description
1 polymer ?
#
loop_
_entity_poly.entity_id
_entity_poly.type
_entity_poly.pdbx_seq_one_letter_code
_entity_poly.pdbx_strand_id
1 'polypeptide(L)'
;MQRRAFLAFPLALAAGPALAAPLVAPDWLRIGFNAFDKPRRRKMQDELRIADLYAASVDGRYGPGTEAALVDGAALLARNSGGALRIDLTHPDSVSTYLNALARGHLAPYLYGEGDECDGC
;
A
#
# COMPACT_ATOMS: atom_id res chain seq x y z
N MET A 1 -30.78 35.85 64.14
CA MET A 1 -30.83 34.51 63.50
C MET A 1 -30.24 34.61 62.11
N GLN A 2 -29.27 33.75 61.79
CA GLN A 2 -28.55 33.69 60.52
C GLN A 2 -29.39 32.99 59.43
N ARG A 3 -29.13 33.30 58.15
CA ARG A 3 -28.76 32.28 57.15
C ARG A 3 -28.26 32.90 55.83
N ARG A 4 -27.03 32.50 55.49
CA ARG A 4 -26.34 32.75 54.22
C ARG A 4 -26.98 31.90 53.12
N ALA A 5 -27.11 32.45 51.91
CA ALA A 5 -27.34 31.65 50.71
C ALA A 5 -26.37 32.12 49.62
N PHE A 6 -25.37 31.28 49.38
CA PHE A 6 -24.43 31.38 48.26
C PHE A 6 -25.18 31.09 46.96
N LEU A 7 -25.06 31.95 45.95
CA LEU A 7 -25.49 31.63 44.59
C LEU A 7 -24.25 31.43 43.72
N ALA A 8 -24.27 30.27 43.06
CA ALA A 8 -23.17 29.64 42.36
C ALA A 8 -22.76 30.38 41.08
N PHE A 9 -21.45 30.38 40.84
CA PHE A 9 -20.82 30.83 39.61
C PHE A 9 -20.96 29.73 38.55
N PRO A 10 -21.52 29.98 37.35
CA PRO A 10 -21.56 28.96 36.32
C PRO A 10 -20.15 28.85 35.70
N LEU A 11 -19.53 27.69 35.88
CA LEU A 11 -18.29 27.32 35.19
C LEU A 11 -18.66 27.00 33.73
N ALA A 12 -18.50 27.97 32.84
CA ALA A 12 -18.63 27.74 31.40
C ALA A 12 -17.43 26.94 30.91
N LEU A 13 -17.63 25.63 30.70
CA LEU A 13 -16.65 24.73 30.10
C LEU A 13 -16.59 25.03 28.58
N ALA A 14 -15.65 25.88 28.16
CA ALA A 14 -15.39 26.13 26.75
C ALA A 14 -14.72 24.89 26.13
N ALA A 15 -15.51 24.00 25.52
CA ALA A 15 -15.01 22.96 24.64
C ALA A 15 -14.51 23.62 23.35
N GLY A 16 -13.21 23.93 23.28
CA GLY A 16 -12.57 24.35 22.04
C GLY A 16 -12.56 23.21 21.02
N PRO A 17 -12.68 23.48 19.71
CA PRO A 17 -12.62 22.44 18.69
C PRO A 17 -11.18 21.92 18.63
N ALA A 18 -10.98 20.66 19.02
CA ALA A 18 -9.74 19.97 18.72
C ALA A 18 -9.67 19.77 17.20
N LEU A 19 -8.78 20.53 16.55
CA LEU A 19 -8.37 20.25 15.17
C LEU A 19 -7.65 18.89 15.18
N ALA A 20 -8.38 17.82 14.88
CA ALA A 20 -7.78 16.54 14.55
C ALA A 20 -6.99 16.73 13.25
N ALA A 21 -5.68 16.81 13.34
CA ALA A 21 -4.83 16.72 12.16
C ALA A 21 -5.14 15.37 11.47
N PRO A 22 -5.38 15.35 10.14
CA PRO A 22 -5.53 14.08 9.45
C PRO A 22 -4.22 13.32 9.62
N LEU A 23 -4.29 12.15 10.27
CA LEU A 23 -3.21 11.16 10.21
C LEU A 23 -3.06 10.78 8.74
N VAL A 24 -2.10 11.40 8.06
CA VAL A 24 -1.69 10.98 6.71
C VAL A 24 -1.17 9.57 6.88
N ALA A 25 -1.92 8.60 6.37
CA ALA A 25 -1.50 7.21 6.39
C ALA A 25 -0.12 7.12 5.69
N PRO A 26 0.85 6.40 6.26
CA PRO A 26 2.16 6.26 5.66
C PRO A 26 2.06 5.57 4.28
N ASP A 27 2.92 6.01 3.35
CA ASP A 27 3.06 5.43 2.01
C ASP A 27 3.82 4.09 2.12
N TRP A 28 3.07 3.03 2.39
CA TRP A 28 3.61 1.69 2.60
C TRP A 28 4.32 1.13 1.36
N LEU A 29 3.87 1.47 0.15
CA LEU A 29 4.51 1.05 -1.09
C LEU A 29 5.92 1.64 -1.19
N ARG A 30 6.09 2.94 -0.95
CA ARG A 30 7.41 3.58 -0.94
C ARG A 30 8.32 3.04 0.15
N ILE A 31 7.79 2.89 1.37
CA ILE A 31 8.56 2.37 2.50
C ILE A 31 9.01 0.94 2.21
N GLY A 32 8.07 0.08 1.81
CA GLY A 32 8.33 -1.33 1.49
C GLY A 32 9.28 -1.49 0.32
N PHE A 33 9.10 -0.75 -0.77
CA PHE A 33 9.97 -0.84 -1.95
C PHE A 33 11.40 -0.44 -1.61
N ASN A 34 11.59 0.66 -0.88
CA ASN A 34 12.91 1.15 -0.51
C ASN A 34 13.61 0.32 0.58
N ALA A 35 12.91 -0.61 1.24
CA ALA A 35 13.53 -1.57 2.15
C ALA A 35 14.35 -2.64 1.42
N PHE A 36 14.18 -2.80 0.10
CA PHE A 36 14.95 -3.73 -0.72
C PHE A 36 16.21 -3.09 -1.31
N ASP A 37 17.25 -3.91 -1.52
CA ASP A 37 18.43 -3.48 -2.25
C ASP A 37 18.12 -3.10 -3.72
N LYS A 38 19.04 -2.38 -4.37
CA LYS A 38 18.84 -1.90 -5.75
C LYS A 38 18.56 -3.04 -6.75
N PRO A 39 19.27 -4.19 -6.73
CA PRO A 39 18.97 -5.31 -7.62
C PRO A 39 17.53 -5.81 -7.51
N ARG A 40 17.02 -6.01 -6.28
CA ARG A 40 15.63 -6.48 -6.08
C ARG A 40 14.60 -5.45 -6.51
N ARG A 41 14.84 -4.15 -6.24
CA ARG A 41 13.98 -3.06 -6.74
C ARG A 41 13.91 -3.03 -8.28
N ARG A 42 15.04 -3.23 -8.96
CA ARG A 42 15.08 -3.36 -10.42
C ARG A 42 14.34 -4.60 -10.90
N LYS A 43 14.46 -5.73 -10.21
CA LYS A 43 13.70 -6.94 -10.54
C LYS A 43 12.19 -6.70 -10.48
N MET A 44 11.69 -6.03 -9.43
CA MET A 44 10.27 -5.67 -9.35
C MET A 44 9.81 -4.80 -10.53
N GLN A 45 10.58 -3.76 -10.87
CA GLN A 45 10.29 -2.91 -12.04
C GLN A 45 10.35 -3.69 -13.36
N ASP A 46 11.22 -4.69 -13.45
CA ASP A 46 11.36 -5.55 -14.62
C ASP A 46 10.14 -6.46 -14.80
N GLU A 47 9.66 -7.12 -13.73
CA GLU A 47 8.43 -7.91 -13.75
C GLU A 47 7.23 -7.07 -14.19
N LEU A 48 7.09 -5.85 -13.63
CA LEU A 48 6.01 -4.93 -14.00
C LEU A 48 6.14 -4.43 -15.45
N ARG A 49 7.36 -4.31 -15.97
CA ARG A 49 7.61 -3.93 -17.36
C ARG A 49 7.25 -5.07 -18.32
N ILE A 50 7.56 -6.32 -17.98
CA ILE A 50 7.16 -7.49 -18.77
C ILE A 50 5.64 -7.60 -18.84
N ALA A 51 4.95 -7.24 -17.75
CA ALA A 51 3.49 -7.15 -17.70
C ALA A 51 2.90 -5.90 -18.39
N ASP A 52 3.71 -5.11 -19.10
CA ASP A 52 3.33 -3.83 -19.73
C ASP A 52 2.76 -2.75 -18.77
N LEU A 53 3.04 -2.86 -17.46
CA LEU A 53 2.58 -1.92 -16.43
C LEU A 53 3.61 -0.81 -16.11
N TYR A 54 4.88 -1.02 -16.47
CA TYR A 54 5.97 -0.08 -16.14
C TYR A 54 6.75 0.37 -17.37
N ALA A 55 6.44 1.57 -17.87
CA ALA A 55 7.04 2.15 -19.08
C ALA A 55 8.32 2.96 -18.82
N ALA A 56 8.67 3.22 -17.56
CA ALA A 56 9.85 4.01 -17.20
C ALA A 56 11.12 3.16 -17.14
N SER A 57 12.28 3.79 -16.89
CA SER A 57 13.56 3.09 -16.78
C SER A 57 13.60 2.15 -15.57
N VAL A 58 14.15 0.95 -15.77
CA VAL A 58 14.43 -0.05 -14.72
C VAL A 58 15.71 0.31 -13.96
N ASP A 59 15.62 1.32 -13.09
CA ASP A 59 16.74 1.93 -12.37
C ASP A 59 16.77 1.65 -10.86
N GLY A 60 15.69 1.06 -10.34
CA GLY A 60 15.47 0.74 -8.93
C GLY A 60 15.04 1.94 -8.08
N ARG A 61 14.67 3.08 -8.68
CA ARG A 61 14.18 4.26 -7.95
C ARG A 61 12.66 4.21 -7.78
N TYR A 62 12.21 4.67 -6.62
CA TYR A 62 10.79 4.87 -6.38
C TYR A 62 10.37 6.26 -6.88
N GLY A 63 9.29 6.32 -7.64
CA GLY A 63 8.67 7.54 -8.14
C GLY A 63 7.24 7.27 -8.59
N PRO A 64 6.52 8.27 -9.09
CA PRO A 64 5.09 8.15 -9.43
C PRO A 64 4.79 7.00 -10.41
N GLY A 65 5.68 6.76 -11.39
CA GLY A 65 5.52 5.63 -12.31
C GLY A 65 5.69 4.26 -11.65
N THR A 66 6.62 4.14 -10.68
CA THR A 66 6.80 2.90 -9.91
C THR A 66 5.58 2.65 -9.02
N GLU A 67 5.07 3.70 -8.38
CA GLU A 67 3.86 3.63 -7.55
C GLU A 67 2.64 3.21 -8.35
N ALA A 68 2.38 3.87 -9.48
CA ALA A 68 1.27 3.52 -10.37
C ALA A 68 1.34 2.07 -10.83
N ALA A 69 2.52 1.61 -11.29
CA ALA A 69 2.70 0.24 -11.74
C ALA A 69 2.49 -0.80 -10.63
N LEU A 70 2.87 -0.49 -9.37
CA LEU A 70 2.62 -1.36 -8.23
C LEU A 70 1.12 -1.44 -7.87
N VAL A 71 0.40 -0.31 -7.97
CA VAL A 71 -1.06 -0.28 -7.77
C VAL A 71 -1.77 -1.06 -8.87
N ASP A 72 -1.42 -0.82 -10.13
CA ASP A 72 -2.01 -1.50 -11.28
C ASP A 72 -1.67 -2.99 -11.27
N GLY A 73 -0.46 -3.36 -10.86
CA GLY A 73 -0.04 -4.74 -10.68
C GLY A 73 -0.86 -5.47 -9.63
N ALA A 74 -1.10 -4.85 -8.46
CA ALA A 74 -1.98 -5.42 -7.44
C ALA A 74 -3.41 -5.63 -7.97
N ALA A 75 -3.94 -4.68 -8.75
CA ALA A 75 -5.25 -4.79 -9.36
C ALA A 75 -5.31 -5.88 -10.46
N LEU A 76 -4.26 -6.01 -11.27
CA LEU A 76 -4.15 -7.04 -12.32
C LEU A 76 -4.12 -8.43 -11.70
N LEU A 77 -3.31 -8.62 -10.64
CA LEU A 77 -3.23 -9.89 -9.91
C LEU A 77 -4.60 -10.32 -9.39
N ALA A 78 -5.35 -9.40 -8.78
CA ALA A 78 -6.69 -9.70 -8.31
C ALA A 78 -7.66 -10.10 -9.44
N ARG A 79 -7.51 -9.52 -10.64
CA ARG A 79 -8.34 -9.91 -11.80
C ARG A 79 -7.94 -11.27 -12.35
N ASN A 80 -6.65 -11.47 -12.61
CA ASN A 80 -6.12 -12.68 -13.26
C ASN A 80 -6.19 -13.91 -12.36
N SER A 81 -6.16 -13.73 -11.03
CA SER A 81 -6.34 -14.83 -10.09
C SER A 81 -7.82 -15.11 -9.73
N GLY A 82 -8.80 -14.52 -10.43
CA GLY A 82 -10.22 -14.59 -10.06
C GLY A 82 -10.52 -14.08 -8.63
N GLY A 83 -9.68 -13.21 -8.08
CA GLY A 83 -9.80 -12.67 -6.73
C GLY A 83 -9.15 -13.47 -5.61
N ALA A 84 -8.46 -14.59 -5.91
CA ALA A 84 -7.65 -15.34 -4.93
C ALA A 84 -6.47 -14.53 -4.37
N LEU A 85 -5.83 -13.71 -5.20
CA LEU A 85 -4.76 -12.79 -4.81
C LEU A 85 -5.31 -11.38 -4.61
N ARG A 86 -5.80 -11.10 -3.40
CA ARG A 86 -6.15 -9.74 -2.98
C ARG A 86 -5.04 -9.13 -2.15
N ILE A 87 -4.40 -8.11 -2.71
CA ILE A 87 -3.34 -7.36 -2.04
C ILE A 87 -3.95 -6.13 -1.39
N ASP A 88 -3.83 -6.03 -0.07
CA ASP A 88 -4.26 -4.86 0.69
C ASP A 88 -3.11 -3.85 0.81
N LEU A 89 -3.13 -2.84 -0.04
CA LEU A 89 -2.11 -1.79 -0.07
C LEU A 89 -2.15 -0.86 1.16
N THR A 90 -3.17 -0.97 2.02
CA THR A 90 -3.29 -0.18 3.25
C THR A 90 -2.59 -0.83 4.45
N HIS A 91 -2.16 -2.09 4.32
CA HIS A 91 -1.50 -2.85 5.39
C HIS A 91 -0.02 -3.13 5.07
N PRO A 92 0.91 -2.81 5.98
CA PRO A 92 2.36 -2.95 5.71
C PRO A 92 2.78 -4.40 5.44
N ASP A 93 2.18 -5.37 6.14
CA ASP A 93 2.50 -6.80 5.98
C ASP A 93 2.07 -7.34 4.61
N SER A 94 0.91 -6.90 4.11
CA SER A 94 0.43 -7.27 2.78
C SER A 94 1.29 -6.65 1.69
N VAL A 95 1.68 -5.38 1.84
CA VAL A 95 2.62 -4.70 0.93
C VAL A 95 3.98 -5.39 0.92
N SER A 96 4.55 -5.72 2.08
CA SER A 96 5.83 -6.42 2.18
C SER A 96 5.79 -7.79 1.48
N THR A 97 4.69 -8.54 1.67
CA THR A 97 4.47 -9.84 1.04
C THR A 97 4.39 -9.71 -0.49
N TYR A 98 3.61 -8.75 -0.97
CA TYR A 98 3.46 -8.44 -2.39
C TYR A 98 4.80 -8.09 -3.04
N LEU A 99 5.54 -7.14 -2.46
CA LEU A 99 6.82 -6.68 -2.99
C LEU A 99 7.88 -7.78 -2.97
N ASN A 100 7.94 -8.60 -1.92
CA ASN A 100 8.84 -9.75 -1.87
C ASN A 100 8.50 -10.79 -2.94
N ALA A 101 7.22 -11.05 -3.20
CA ALA A 101 6.79 -11.97 -4.25
C ALA A 101 7.13 -11.44 -5.65
N LEU A 102 6.95 -10.14 -5.90
CA LEU A 102 7.43 -9.47 -7.12
C LEU A 102 8.96 -9.58 -7.28
N ALA A 103 9.72 -9.27 -6.24
CA ALA A 103 11.19 -9.33 -6.28
C ALA A 103 11.74 -10.73 -6.58
N ARG A 104 10.95 -11.77 -6.30
CA ARG A 104 11.28 -13.17 -6.57
C ARG A 104 10.71 -13.68 -7.89
N GLY A 105 9.90 -12.89 -8.60
CA GLY A 105 9.21 -13.31 -9.82
C GLY A 105 8.10 -14.34 -9.59
N HIS A 106 7.66 -14.54 -8.35
CA HIS A 106 6.64 -15.55 -8.01
C HIS A 106 5.24 -15.19 -8.52
N LEU A 107 5.04 -13.95 -8.94
CA LEU A 107 3.77 -13.43 -9.44
C LEU A 107 3.68 -13.48 -10.97
N ALA A 108 4.74 -13.94 -11.64
CA ALA A 108 4.80 -14.10 -13.10
C ALA A 108 3.57 -14.81 -13.69
N PRO A 109 3.08 -15.94 -13.12
CA PRO A 109 1.93 -16.64 -13.70
C PRO A 109 0.69 -15.77 -13.81
N TYR A 110 0.45 -14.86 -12.86
CA TYR A 110 -0.73 -14.00 -12.87
C TYR A 110 -0.46 -12.61 -13.47
N LEU A 111 0.79 -12.21 -13.69
CA LEU A 111 1.13 -10.93 -14.31
C LEU A 111 1.18 -11.02 -15.83
N TYR A 112 1.77 -12.09 -16.37
CA TYR A 112 1.99 -12.28 -17.80
C TYR A 112 1.98 -13.75 -18.23
N GLY A 113 1.59 -14.66 -17.34
CA GLY A 113 1.30 -16.05 -17.67
C GLY A 113 -0.21 -16.33 -17.68
N GLU A 114 -0.57 -17.60 -17.81
CA GLU A 114 -1.96 -18.06 -17.87
C GLU A 114 -2.59 -18.30 -16.48
N GLY A 115 -2.01 -17.74 -15.41
CA GLY A 115 -2.49 -17.91 -14.04
C GLY A 115 -2.21 -19.32 -13.46
N ASP A 116 -3.27 -19.98 -13.00
CA ASP A 116 -3.24 -21.34 -12.43
C ASP A 116 -3.40 -22.44 -13.49
N GLU A 117 -3.40 -22.10 -14.78
CA GLU A 117 -3.50 -23.08 -15.84
C GLU A 117 -2.30 -24.03 -15.77
N CYS A 118 -2.62 -25.27 -15.39
CA CYS A 118 -1.66 -26.35 -15.36
C CYS A 118 -1.79 -27.14 -16.66
N ASP A 119 -0.90 -26.87 -17.60
CA ASP A 119 -0.85 -27.58 -18.87
C ASP A 119 -0.24 -28.99 -18.66
N GLY A 120 -0.96 -29.86 -17.93
CA GLY A 120 -0.58 -31.26 -17.73
C GLY A 120 -0.23 -31.68 -16.29
N CYS A 121 -0.76 -31.00 -15.27
CA CYS A 121 -1.09 -31.70 -14.02
C CYS A 121 -2.59 -32.08 -14.01
#